data_AF-A0A661DC81-F1
#
_entry.id   AF-A0A661DC81-F1
#
_cell.length_a   1.000
_cell.length_b   1.000
_cell.length_c   1.000
_cell.angle_alpha   90.00
_cell.angle_beta   90.00
_cell.angle_gamma   90.00
#
_symmetry.space_group_name_H-M   'P 1'
#
loop_
_entity.id
_entity.type
_entity.pdbx_description
1 polymer ?
#
loop_
_entity_poly.entity_id
_entity_poly.type
_entity_poly.pdbx_seq_one_letter_code
_entity_poly.pdbx_strand_id
1 'polypeptide(L)'
;MLRNGTRVKGELFDDESVQKILKAGNVLSEFTHHVKYPRTYHLPWSPGMNRDDRMMNDTNIFRGQKIMICEKLDGENTSCYTDRVTARSLETSSHPSRNWVKNLWAQFGYNIPVGWRVCGENMFAKHAIHYSKANGNALETYFYMFSIWDDKNMCLSWDETLEWAELLELTTVPVYYYGVYDIDVITELNDKMEDSPNNIEGYVIRLAREYHYSEFRDVCGKYVRKNHVQNNHGHWTTQKITKNELK
;
A
#
# COMPACT_ATOMS: atom_id res chain seq x y z
N MET A 1 -21.52 -2.20 1.47
CA MET A 1 -22.00 -1.86 0.12
C MET A 1 -21.17 -0.68 -0.37
N LEU A 2 -20.58 -0.78 -1.55
CA LEU A 2 -19.82 0.27 -2.23
C LEU A 2 -20.77 1.27 -2.88
N ARG A 3 -20.26 2.44 -3.30
CA ARG A 3 -21.09 3.53 -3.86
C ARG A 3 -21.86 3.14 -5.13
N ASN A 4 -21.37 2.14 -5.86
CA ASN A 4 -21.98 1.61 -7.08
C ASN A 4 -22.92 0.41 -6.81
N GLY A 5 -23.31 0.15 -5.56
CA GLY A 5 -24.17 -0.96 -5.18
C GLY A 5 -23.45 -2.30 -4.99
N THR A 6 -22.20 -2.44 -5.42
CA THR A 6 -21.44 -3.70 -5.26
C THR A 6 -20.95 -3.93 -3.83
N ARG A 7 -20.48 -5.15 -3.54
CA ARG A 7 -20.02 -5.59 -2.20
C ARG A 7 -18.64 -6.21 -2.32
N VAL A 8 -17.83 -6.03 -1.28
CA VAL A 8 -16.56 -6.76 -1.14
C VAL A 8 -16.87 -8.10 -0.49
N LYS A 9 -16.16 -9.15 -0.88
CA LYS A 9 -16.21 -10.46 -0.24
C LYS A 9 -15.74 -10.36 1.21
N GLY A 10 -16.53 -10.90 2.14
CA GLY A 10 -16.15 -11.04 3.55
C GLY A 10 -15.46 -12.39 3.82
N GLU A 11 -14.97 -12.60 5.04
CA GLU A 11 -14.24 -13.81 5.45
C GLU A 11 -15.01 -15.11 5.19
N LEU A 12 -16.32 -15.09 5.46
CA LEU A 12 -17.20 -16.25 5.26
C LEU A 12 -17.76 -16.33 3.83
N PHE A 13 -17.31 -15.48 2.90
CA PHE A 13 -17.90 -15.42 1.56
C PHE A 13 -17.82 -16.78 0.88
N ASP A 14 -16.68 -17.46 0.93
CA ASP A 14 -16.49 -18.76 0.27
C ASP A 14 -17.01 -19.97 1.08
N ASP A 15 -17.61 -19.74 2.25
CA ASP A 15 -18.26 -20.80 3.04
C ASP A 15 -19.47 -21.38 2.28
N GLU A 16 -19.61 -22.70 2.25
CA GLU A 16 -20.67 -23.39 1.50
C GLU A 16 -22.07 -22.94 1.93
N SER A 17 -22.28 -22.73 3.24
CA SER A 17 -23.56 -22.28 3.79
C SER A 17 -23.90 -20.86 3.34
N VAL A 18 -22.90 -19.98 3.27
CA VAL A 18 -23.05 -18.60 2.80
C VAL A 18 -23.29 -18.58 1.28
N GLN A 19 -22.51 -19.33 0.50
CA GLN A 19 -22.68 -19.45 -0.95
C GLN A 19 -24.09 -19.92 -1.32
N LYS A 20 -24.63 -20.92 -0.59
CA LYS A 20 -26.00 -21.41 -0.79
C LYS A 20 -27.04 -20.32 -0.58
N ILE A 21 -26.90 -19.51 0.48
CA ILE A 21 -27.81 -18.39 0.78
C ILE A 21 -27.69 -17.28 -0.27
N LEU A 22 -26.47 -16.87 -0.64
CA LEU A 22 -26.25 -15.83 -1.63
C LEU A 22 -26.76 -16.23 -3.02
N LYS A 23 -26.59 -17.51 -3.39
CA LYS A 23 -27.13 -18.08 -4.62
C LYS A 23 -28.66 -18.09 -4.61
N ALA A 24 -29.28 -18.55 -3.52
CA ALA A 24 -30.73 -18.53 -3.37
C ALA A 24 -31.31 -17.11 -3.43
N GLY A 25 -30.57 -16.12 -2.93
CA GLY A 25 -30.91 -14.71 -3.01
C GLY A 25 -30.62 -14.04 -4.37
N ASN A 26 -29.94 -14.73 -5.30
CA ASN A 26 -29.50 -14.19 -6.59
C ASN A 26 -28.66 -12.90 -6.48
N VAL A 27 -27.84 -12.79 -5.43
CA VAL A 27 -27.02 -11.58 -5.14
C VAL A 27 -25.51 -11.82 -5.33
N LEU A 28 -25.09 -12.99 -5.84
CA LEU A 28 -23.67 -13.30 -6.06
C LEU A 28 -23.00 -12.31 -7.01
N SER A 29 -23.71 -11.84 -8.03
CA SER A 29 -23.23 -10.83 -8.99
C SER A 29 -23.05 -9.43 -8.39
N GLU A 30 -23.57 -9.18 -7.18
CA GLU A 30 -23.32 -7.92 -6.46
C GLU A 30 -21.89 -7.86 -5.89
N PHE A 31 -21.17 -8.98 -5.81
CA PHE A 31 -19.83 -9.01 -5.22
C PHE A 31 -18.76 -8.73 -6.28
N THR A 32 -17.82 -7.85 -5.93
CA THR A 32 -16.70 -7.46 -6.81
C THR A 32 -15.38 -7.94 -6.22
N HIS A 33 -14.44 -8.21 -7.13
CA HIS A 33 -13.03 -8.46 -6.80
C HIS A 33 -12.21 -7.16 -6.76
N HIS A 34 -12.78 -6.03 -7.20
CA HIS A 34 -12.10 -4.73 -7.13
C HIS A 34 -12.24 -4.16 -5.72
N VAL A 35 -11.17 -4.27 -4.95
CA VAL A 35 -11.11 -3.86 -3.55
C VAL A 35 -10.24 -2.62 -3.38
N LYS A 36 -10.77 -1.62 -2.70
CA LYS A 36 -10.01 -0.41 -2.35
C LYS A 36 -8.85 -0.77 -1.42
N TYR A 37 -7.63 -0.25 -1.64
CA TYR A 37 -6.56 -0.48 -0.65
C TYR A 37 -6.93 0.11 0.73
N PRO A 38 -6.72 -0.63 1.84
CA PRO A 38 -7.05 -0.16 3.18
C PRO A 38 -6.38 1.17 3.53
N ARG A 39 -6.92 1.86 4.55
CA ARG A 39 -6.23 3.04 5.12
C ARG A 39 -5.26 2.52 6.17
N THR A 40 -3.97 2.74 6.01
CA THR A 40 -2.98 2.50 7.07
C THR A 40 -3.13 3.52 8.18
N TYR A 41 -3.26 3.04 9.42
CA TYR A 41 -3.39 3.89 10.59
C TYR A 41 -2.02 4.32 11.09
N HIS A 42 -1.94 5.49 11.71
CA HIS A 42 -0.72 5.97 12.34
C HIS A 42 -0.37 5.09 13.54
N LEU A 43 0.92 4.83 13.71
CA LEU A 43 1.46 4.31 14.96
C LEU A 43 1.29 5.36 16.06
N PRO A 44 1.16 4.96 17.35
CA PRO A 44 0.96 5.89 18.45
C PRO A 44 2.05 6.97 18.60
N TRP A 45 3.27 6.67 18.16
CA TRP A 45 4.42 7.57 18.20
C TRP A 45 4.64 8.34 16.89
N SER A 46 3.72 8.26 15.92
CA SER A 46 3.84 8.91 14.62
C SER A 46 3.53 10.42 14.71
N PRO A 47 4.48 11.32 14.45
CA PRO A 47 4.30 12.76 14.71
C PRO A 47 3.54 13.52 13.60
N GLY A 48 3.39 12.93 12.41
CA GLY A 48 2.85 13.58 11.21
C GLY A 48 1.34 13.42 10.99
N MET A 49 0.53 13.27 12.05
CA MET A 49 -0.92 13.10 11.93
C MET A 49 -1.66 14.39 11.56
N ASN A 50 -2.62 14.29 10.63
CA ASN A 50 -3.59 15.34 10.32
C ASN A 50 -4.99 15.01 10.87
N ARG A 51 -5.93 15.96 10.78
CA ARG A 51 -7.30 15.85 11.32
C ARG A 51 -8.08 14.61 10.82
N ASP A 52 -7.86 14.20 9.57
CA ASP A 52 -8.57 13.08 8.94
C ASP A 52 -7.87 11.72 9.11
N ASP A 53 -6.68 11.72 9.71
CA ASP A 53 -5.94 10.50 10.01
C ASP A 53 -6.59 9.74 11.17
N ARG A 54 -6.18 8.48 11.30
CA ARG A 54 -6.58 7.57 12.37
C ARG A 54 -5.32 6.95 12.94
N MET A 55 -5.34 6.67 14.23
CA MET A 55 -4.24 6.05 14.97
C MET A 55 -4.63 4.63 15.33
N MET A 56 -3.66 3.72 15.36
CA MET A 56 -3.83 2.39 15.92
C MET A 56 -4.10 2.50 17.42
N ASN A 57 -5.03 1.70 17.93
CA ASN A 57 -5.35 1.71 19.36
C ASN A 57 -4.33 0.92 20.18
N ASP A 58 -3.73 -0.12 19.59
CA ASP A 58 -2.77 -0.99 20.24
C ASP A 58 -1.70 -1.45 19.23
N THR A 59 -0.46 -1.62 19.71
CA THR A 59 0.68 -2.15 18.95
C THR A 59 1.23 -3.44 19.58
N ASN A 60 0.63 -3.96 20.66
CA ASN A 60 1.03 -5.22 21.30
C ASN A 60 0.95 -6.42 20.36
N ILE A 61 0.09 -6.35 19.35
CA ILE A 61 -0.04 -7.36 18.30
C ILE A 61 1.29 -7.67 17.59
N PHE A 62 2.24 -6.73 17.56
CA PHE A 62 3.55 -6.97 16.97
C PHE A 62 4.50 -7.75 17.90
N ARG A 63 4.30 -7.70 19.23
CA ARG A 63 5.24 -8.30 20.19
C ARG A 63 5.37 -9.80 19.99
N GLY A 64 6.61 -10.27 19.87
CA GLY A 64 6.93 -11.67 19.63
C GLY A 64 6.55 -12.19 18.24
N GLN A 65 6.04 -11.33 17.35
CA GLN A 65 5.71 -11.68 15.96
C GLN A 65 6.84 -11.29 15.02
N LYS A 66 6.97 -12.01 13.91
CA LYS A 66 7.78 -11.56 12.78
C LYS A 66 7.07 -10.41 12.07
N ILE A 67 7.80 -9.32 11.83
CA ILE A 67 7.33 -8.10 11.18
C ILE A 67 8.22 -7.76 9.99
N MET A 68 7.69 -6.93 9.11
CA MET A 68 8.46 -6.21 8.10
C MET A 68 8.25 -4.72 8.31
N ILE A 69 9.35 -3.96 8.29
CA ILE A 69 9.36 -2.51 8.29
C ILE A 69 9.99 -2.03 6.99
N CYS A 70 9.28 -1.19 6.23
CA CYS A 70 9.77 -0.62 4.98
C CYS A 70 9.64 0.90 4.95
N GLU A 71 10.38 1.51 4.04
CA GLU A 71 10.22 2.92 3.72
C GLU A 71 8.79 3.21 3.28
N LYS A 72 8.21 4.24 3.87
CA LYS A 72 6.98 4.83 3.36
C LYS A 72 7.39 5.81 2.25
N LEU A 73 7.24 5.38 1.01
CA LEU A 73 7.49 6.23 -0.16
C LEU A 73 6.35 7.23 -0.35
N ASP A 74 6.70 8.46 -0.74
CA ASP A 74 5.76 9.56 -0.98
C ASP A 74 5.37 9.63 -2.45
N GLY A 75 4.38 8.81 -2.83
CA GLY A 75 3.84 8.76 -4.18
C GLY A 75 2.33 8.54 -4.19
N GLU A 76 1.86 7.86 -5.23
CA GLU A 76 0.45 7.48 -5.37
C GLU A 76 0.26 5.97 -5.22
N ASN A 77 -0.39 5.57 -4.12
CA ASN A 77 -0.93 4.22 -3.96
C ASN A 77 -1.68 3.75 -5.21
N THR A 78 -1.25 2.62 -5.74
CA THR A 78 -1.74 2.04 -6.99
C THR A 78 -2.03 0.55 -6.78
N SER A 79 -3.20 0.11 -7.22
CA SER A 79 -3.62 -1.29 -7.22
C SER A 79 -3.76 -1.79 -8.65
N CYS A 80 -3.11 -2.91 -8.94
CA CYS A 80 -3.00 -3.50 -10.25
C CYS A 80 -3.67 -4.87 -10.25
N TYR A 81 -4.73 -5.00 -11.04
CA TYR A 81 -5.53 -6.20 -11.26
C TYR A 81 -5.28 -6.72 -12.68
N THR A 82 -5.67 -7.95 -12.98
CA THR A 82 -5.58 -8.50 -14.35
C THR A 82 -6.32 -7.65 -15.39
N ASP A 83 -7.41 -6.97 -14.99
CA ASP A 83 -8.28 -6.20 -15.89
C ASP A 83 -8.12 -4.67 -15.79
N ARG A 84 -7.42 -4.15 -14.76
CA ARG A 84 -7.29 -2.69 -14.55
C ARG A 84 -6.17 -2.29 -13.61
N VAL A 85 -5.80 -1.01 -13.70
CA VAL A 85 -4.95 -0.31 -12.72
C VAL A 85 -5.72 0.88 -12.17
N THR A 86 -5.80 0.97 -10.84
CA THR A 86 -6.49 2.07 -10.14
C THR A 86 -5.53 2.75 -9.17
N ALA A 87 -5.75 4.03 -8.88
CA ALA A 87 -5.18 4.62 -7.67
C ALA A 87 -5.84 3.97 -6.43
N ARG A 88 -5.61 4.54 -5.25
CA ARG A 88 -6.33 4.08 -4.04
C ARG A 88 -7.85 4.14 -4.20
N SER A 89 -8.40 5.07 -4.97
CA SER A 89 -9.83 5.10 -5.29
C SER A 89 -10.14 4.14 -6.44
N LEU A 90 -11.21 3.35 -6.36
CA LEU A 90 -11.62 2.50 -7.49
C LEU A 90 -12.10 3.33 -8.69
N GLU A 91 -12.77 4.45 -8.41
CA GLU A 91 -13.11 5.46 -9.41
C GLU A 91 -11.92 6.41 -9.54
N THR A 92 -11.07 6.18 -10.52
CA THR A 92 -9.85 6.95 -10.77
C THR A 92 -9.91 7.57 -12.17
N SER A 93 -9.84 8.90 -12.25
CA SER A 93 -9.76 9.62 -13.52
C SER A 93 -8.47 9.31 -14.30
N SER A 94 -8.43 9.59 -15.59
CA SER A 94 -7.14 9.54 -16.31
C SER A 94 -6.21 10.64 -15.80
N HIS A 95 -4.94 10.32 -15.60
CA HIS A 95 -3.91 11.29 -15.23
C HIS A 95 -2.55 10.87 -15.82
N PRO A 96 -1.79 11.76 -16.49
CA PRO A 96 -0.57 11.38 -17.20
C PRO A 96 0.50 10.71 -16.33
N SER A 97 0.57 11.02 -15.04
CA SER A 97 1.51 10.37 -14.11
C SER A 97 1.26 8.87 -13.91
N ARG A 98 0.10 8.36 -14.33
CA ARG A 98 -0.28 6.95 -14.22
C ARG A 98 0.08 6.15 -15.46
N ASN A 99 0.46 6.81 -16.56
CA ASN A 99 0.73 6.14 -17.83
C ASN A 99 1.92 5.18 -17.72
N TRP A 100 2.95 5.54 -16.95
CA TRP A 100 4.13 4.70 -16.78
C TRP A 100 3.76 3.37 -16.11
N VAL A 101 3.06 3.41 -14.96
CA VAL A 101 2.66 2.17 -14.25
C VAL A 101 1.64 1.35 -15.04
N LYS A 102 0.75 2.00 -15.81
CA LYS A 102 -0.18 1.30 -16.72
C LYS A 102 0.57 0.55 -17.82
N ASN A 103 1.59 1.16 -18.41
CA ASN A 103 2.41 0.53 -19.44
C ASN A 103 3.29 -0.58 -18.88
N LEU A 104 3.82 -0.42 -17.67
CA LEU A 104 4.50 -1.50 -16.95
C LEU A 104 3.54 -2.69 -16.77
N TRP A 105 2.38 -2.44 -16.17
CA TRP A 105 1.43 -3.50 -15.84
C TRP A 105 0.83 -4.20 -17.07
N ALA A 106 0.67 -3.50 -18.19
CA ALA A 106 0.17 -4.11 -19.42
C ALA A 106 1.08 -5.23 -19.98
N GLN A 107 2.35 -5.29 -19.56
CA GLN A 107 3.30 -6.29 -20.07
C GLN A 107 3.16 -7.67 -19.42
N PHE A 108 2.78 -7.73 -18.14
CA PHE A 108 2.72 -8.98 -17.36
C PHE A 108 1.55 -9.06 -16.39
N GLY A 109 0.65 -8.08 -16.36
CA GLY A 109 -0.49 -8.07 -15.43
C GLY A 109 -1.46 -9.24 -15.59
N TYR A 110 -1.40 -9.94 -16.73
CA TYR A 110 -2.14 -11.18 -16.98
C TYR A 110 -1.50 -12.42 -16.34
N ASN A 111 -0.28 -12.32 -15.80
CA ASN A 111 0.44 -13.42 -15.16
C ASN A 111 -0.01 -13.67 -13.71
N ILE A 112 -0.74 -12.75 -13.08
CA ILE A 112 -1.34 -13.00 -11.77
C ILE A 112 -2.71 -13.68 -11.92
N PRO A 113 -3.16 -14.50 -10.95
CA PRO A 113 -4.46 -15.13 -11.02
C PRO A 113 -5.62 -14.12 -11.06
N VAL A 114 -6.73 -14.53 -11.68
CA VAL A 114 -7.95 -13.70 -11.72
C VAL A 114 -8.47 -13.43 -10.31
N GLY A 115 -8.82 -12.17 -10.04
CA GLY A 115 -9.30 -11.74 -8.73
C GLY A 115 -8.19 -11.33 -7.76
N TRP A 116 -6.93 -11.58 -8.09
CA TRP A 116 -5.78 -11.11 -7.32
C TRP A 116 -5.45 -9.66 -7.65
N ARG A 117 -4.67 -9.02 -6.77
CA ARG A 117 -4.14 -7.67 -6.99
C ARG A 117 -2.75 -7.49 -6.41
N VAL A 118 -1.89 -6.82 -7.18
CA VAL A 118 -0.63 -6.26 -6.70
C VAL A 118 -0.87 -4.82 -6.27
N CYS A 119 -0.42 -4.44 -5.09
CA CYS A 119 -0.46 -3.07 -4.60
C CYS A 119 0.96 -2.54 -4.43
N GLY A 120 1.18 -1.33 -4.92
CA GLY A 120 2.46 -0.65 -4.87
C GLY A 120 2.32 0.87 -4.90
N GLU A 121 3.44 1.56 -4.79
CA GLU A 121 3.50 3.01 -4.83
C GLU A 121 3.98 3.47 -6.21
N ASN A 122 3.15 4.24 -6.92
CA ASN A 122 3.53 4.91 -8.17
C ASN A 122 4.29 6.20 -7.85
N MET A 123 5.56 6.21 -8.19
CA MET A 123 6.52 7.26 -7.87
C MET A 123 6.85 8.15 -9.07
N PHE A 124 6.09 8.10 -10.16
CA PHE A 124 6.41 8.85 -11.38
C PHE A 124 6.43 10.37 -11.17
N ALA A 125 5.43 10.90 -10.46
CA ALA A 125 5.29 12.33 -10.19
C ALA A 125 5.73 12.66 -8.76
N LYS A 126 6.39 13.80 -8.60
CA LYS A 126 6.71 14.42 -7.32
C LYS A 126 5.41 14.70 -6.54
N HIS A 127 5.41 14.31 -5.26
CA HIS A 127 4.40 14.71 -4.28
C HIS A 127 4.99 15.77 -3.34
N ALA A 128 5.07 15.52 -2.03
CA ALA A 128 5.75 16.40 -1.09
C ALA A 128 7.28 16.30 -1.24
N ILE A 129 7.80 15.09 -1.48
CA ILE A 129 9.22 14.79 -1.68
C ILE A 129 9.53 14.72 -3.17
N HIS A 130 10.60 15.42 -3.57
CA HIS A 130 11.17 15.26 -4.91
C HIS A 130 12.32 14.26 -4.83
N TYR A 131 12.13 13.11 -5.46
CA TYR A 131 13.17 12.10 -5.58
C TYR A 131 14.06 12.46 -6.77
N SER A 132 15.29 12.90 -6.50
CA SER A 132 16.23 13.41 -7.52
C SER A 132 17.68 13.06 -7.20
N LYS A 133 18.54 13.06 -8.23
CA LYS A 133 19.98 12.86 -8.06
C LYS A 133 20.58 13.99 -7.22
N ALA A 134 20.10 15.22 -7.41
CA ALA A 134 20.55 16.38 -6.66
C ALA A 134 20.27 16.28 -5.15
N ASN A 135 19.15 15.64 -4.78
CA ASN A 135 18.78 15.41 -3.37
C ASN A 135 19.42 14.14 -2.79
N GLY A 136 20.17 13.37 -3.59
CA GLY A 136 20.77 12.10 -3.16
C GLY A 136 19.76 10.98 -2.90
N ASN A 137 18.51 11.12 -3.39
CA ASN A 137 17.41 10.18 -3.15
C ASN A 137 16.71 9.75 -4.45
N ALA A 138 17.43 9.69 -5.58
CA ALA A 138 16.87 9.18 -6.83
C ALA A 138 16.38 7.72 -6.70
N LEU A 139 15.34 7.38 -7.47
CA LEU A 139 14.64 6.10 -7.39
C LEU A 139 15.32 5.01 -8.24
N GLU A 140 15.17 3.75 -7.89
CA GLU A 140 15.49 2.61 -8.77
C GLU A 140 14.46 2.41 -9.87
N THR A 141 13.18 2.59 -9.53
CA THR A 141 12.04 2.43 -10.43
C THR A 141 10.93 3.42 -10.10
N TYR A 142 9.93 3.54 -10.96
CA TYR A 142 8.74 4.36 -10.71
C TYR A 142 7.58 3.58 -10.08
N PHE A 143 7.70 2.27 -9.86
CA PHE A 143 6.68 1.50 -9.14
C PHE A 143 7.33 0.54 -8.16
N TYR A 144 6.99 0.68 -6.88
CA TYR A 144 7.49 -0.19 -5.81
C TYR A 144 6.35 -1.01 -5.24
N MET A 145 6.43 -2.33 -5.38
CA MET A 145 5.46 -3.27 -4.80
C MET A 145 5.61 -3.31 -3.27
N PHE A 146 4.50 -3.28 -2.53
CA PHE A 146 4.51 -3.45 -1.08
C PHE A 146 3.55 -4.52 -0.55
N SER A 147 2.63 -5.01 -1.38
CA SER A 147 1.77 -6.15 -1.03
C SER A 147 1.14 -6.78 -2.25
N ILE A 148 0.79 -8.06 -2.14
CA ILE A 148 -0.08 -8.77 -3.07
C ILE A 148 -1.24 -9.39 -2.27
N TRP A 149 -2.40 -9.48 -2.91
CA TRP A 149 -3.62 -9.98 -2.30
C TRP A 149 -4.33 -10.96 -3.23
N ASP A 150 -4.88 -12.01 -2.64
CA ASP A 150 -5.61 -13.04 -3.37
C ASP A 150 -7.10 -12.69 -3.61
N ASP A 151 -7.82 -13.61 -4.24
CA ASP A 151 -9.24 -13.49 -4.57
C ASP A 151 -10.19 -13.69 -3.37
N LYS A 152 -9.64 -14.11 -2.23
CA LYS A 152 -10.27 -14.19 -0.90
C LYS A 152 -9.99 -12.95 -0.05
N ASN A 153 -9.29 -11.97 -0.61
CA ASN A 153 -8.93 -10.73 0.06
C ASN A 153 -7.97 -10.93 1.25
N MET A 154 -7.15 -11.98 1.18
CA MET A 154 -6.00 -12.19 2.04
C MET A 154 -4.80 -11.44 1.48
N CYS A 155 -4.12 -10.67 2.32
CA CYS A 155 -2.79 -10.18 1.98
C CYS A 155 -1.82 -11.32 2.23
N LEU A 156 -1.04 -11.69 1.22
CA LEU A 156 -0.06 -12.76 1.38
C LEU A 156 1.02 -12.38 2.39
N SER A 157 1.75 -13.39 2.87
CA SER A 157 2.90 -13.19 3.73
C SER A 157 3.97 -12.34 3.03
N TRP A 158 4.91 -11.79 3.79
CA TRP A 158 6.02 -11.04 3.21
C TRP A 158 6.94 -11.93 2.39
N ASP A 159 7.15 -13.17 2.81
CA ASP A 159 7.94 -14.16 2.04
C ASP A 159 7.30 -14.42 0.67
N GLU A 160 6.00 -14.72 0.62
CA GLU A 160 5.27 -14.87 -0.65
C GLU A 160 5.23 -13.57 -1.46
N THR A 161 5.17 -12.41 -0.80
CA THR A 161 5.24 -11.11 -1.50
C THR A 161 6.58 -10.95 -2.22
N LEU A 162 7.69 -11.40 -1.62
CA LEU A 162 9.01 -11.40 -2.25
C LEU A 162 9.08 -12.40 -3.41
N GLU A 163 8.53 -13.61 -3.24
CA GLU A 163 8.46 -14.61 -4.32
C GLU A 163 7.69 -14.08 -5.54
N TRP A 164 6.53 -13.45 -5.31
CA TRP A 164 5.76 -12.83 -6.39
C TRP A 164 6.45 -11.62 -7.02
N ALA A 165 7.17 -10.83 -6.22
CA ALA A 165 7.95 -9.72 -6.75
C ALA A 165 9.07 -10.22 -7.68
N GLU A 166 9.74 -11.33 -7.32
CA GLU A 166 10.73 -11.98 -8.18
C GLU A 166 10.10 -12.54 -9.47
N LEU A 167 9.00 -13.29 -9.37
CA LEU A 167 8.29 -13.85 -10.52
C LEU A 167 7.78 -12.79 -11.51
N LEU A 168 7.44 -11.61 -11.02
CA LEU A 168 6.92 -10.49 -11.82
C LEU A 168 8.02 -9.48 -12.19
N GLU A 169 9.27 -9.73 -11.82
CA GLU A 169 10.41 -8.80 -12.00
C GLU A 169 10.12 -7.38 -11.46
N LEU A 170 9.42 -7.31 -10.33
CA LEU A 170 9.03 -6.06 -9.66
C LEU A 170 9.97 -5.74 -8.49
N THR A 171 10.38 -4.48 -8.40
CA THR A 171 11.09 -3.98 -7.22
C THR A 171 10.11 -3.79 -6.07
N THR A 172 10.44 -4.30 -4.88
CA THR A 172 9.69 -4.02 -3.66
C THR A 172 10.14 -2.72 -3.01
N VAL A 173 9.28 -2.13 -2.18
CA VAL A 173 9.66 -0.99 -1.32
C VAL A 173 10.94 -1.29 -0.51
N PRO A 174 11.84 -0.31 -0.30
CA PRO A 174 13.03 -0.52 0.50
C PRO A 174 12.69 -1.04 1.90
N VAL A 175 13.23 -2.20 2.27
CA VAL A 175 13.02 -2.81 3.58
C VAL A 175 14.09 -2.31 4.55
N TYR A 176 13.66 -1.79 5.69
CA TYR A 176 14.54 -1.41 6.79
C TYR A 176 14.75 -2.55 7.77
N TYR A 177 13.73 -3.38 8.00
CA TYR A 177 13.81 -4.50 8.93
C TYR A 177 12.90 -5.65 8.52
N TYR A 178 13.39 -6.88 8.68
CA TYR A 178 12.59 -8.09 8.51
C TYR A 178 12.99 -9.14 9.54
N GLY A 179 12.19 -9.31 10.59
CA GLY A 179 12.57 -10.11 11.75
C GLY A 179 11.52 -10.08 12.86
N VAL A 180 11.82 -10.66 14.02
CA VAL A 180 10.92 -10.59 15.19
C VAL A 180 10.86 -9.16 15.70
N TYR A 181 9.67 -8.66 16.04
CA TYR A 181 9.50 -7.30 16.56
C TYR A 181 10.50 -7.00 17.68
N ASP A 182 11.24 -5.91 17.47
CA ASP A 182 12.22 -5.38 18.40
C ASP A 182 12.01 -3.86 18.53
N ILE A 183 11.86 -3.39 19.76
CA ILE A 183 11.62 -1.97 20.05
C ILE A 183 12.87 -1.12 19.79
N ASP A 184 14.06 -1.70 19.88
CA ASP A 184 15.30 -0.98 19.67
C ASP A 184 15.43 -0.58 18.19
N VAL A 185 15.02 -1.47 17.27
CA VAL A 185 14.92 -1.17 15.82
C VAL A 185 13.95 -0.02 15.56
N ILE A 186 12.82 0.05 16.28
CA ILE A 186 11.86 1.16 16.14
C ILE A 186 12.47 2.48 16.62
N THR A 187 13.23 2.43 17.71
CA THR A 187 13.91 3.60 18.28
C THR A 187 14.95 4.14 17.30
N GLU A 188 15.82 3.28 16.77
CA GLU A 188 16.82 3.67 15.75
C GLU A 188 16.17 4.23 14.48
N LEU A 189 15.04 3.64 14.05
CA LEU A 189 14.31 4.17 12.90
C LEU A 189 13.71 5.54 13.17
N ASN A 190 13.19 5.79 14.38
CA ASN A 190 12.67 7.11 14.72
C ASN A 190 13.79 8.17 14.67
N ASP A 191 14.96 7.88 15.24
CA ASP A 191 16.12 8.76 15.19
C ASP A 191 16.54 9.05 13.74
N LYS A 192 16.61 8.01 12.90
CA LYS A 192 16.87 8.15 11.46
C LYS A 192 15.86 9.05 10.75
N MET A 193 14.57 8.96 11.11
CA MET A 193 13.54 9.82 10.52
C MET A 193 13.69 11.28 10.93
N GLU A 194 14.17 11.54 12.16
CA GLU A 194 14.47 12.89 12.64
C GLU A 194 15.69 13.48 11.95
N ASP A 195 16.71 12.67 11.67
CA ASP A 195 17.94 13.06 10.96
C ASP A 195 17.76 13.28 9.45
N SER A 196 16.69 12.74 8.86
CA SER A 196 16.42 12.81 7.41
C SER A 196 15.12 13.55 7.06
N PRO A 197 14.88 14.77 7.59
CA PRO A 197 13.54 15.35 7.64
C PRO A 197 12.99 15.78 6.29
N ASN A 198 13.75 15.75 5.20
CA ASN A 198 13.31 16.22 3.87
C ASN A 198 13.29 15.14 2.78
N ASN A 199 13.87 13.96 3.04
CA ASN A 199 14.11 12.97 1.99
C ASN A 199 13.28 11.70 2.15
N ILE A 200 12.77 11.43 3.35
CA ILE A 200 11.99 10.24 3.69
C ILE A 200 10.67 10.72 4.31
N GLU A 201 9.53 10.13 3.91
CA GLU A 201 8.25 10.46 4.55
C GLU A 201 8.12 9.78 5.91
N GLY A 202 8.55 8.52 5.99
CA GLY A 202 8.48 7.71 7.20
C GLY A 202 8.65 6.24 6.90
N TYR A 203 7.98 5.39 7.67
CA TYR A 203 8.01 3.94 7.46
C TYR A 203 6.64 3.31 7.72
N VAL A 204 6.47 2.09 7.22
CA VAL A 204 5.31 1.24 7.49
C VAL A 204 5.79 -0.02 8.19
N ILE A 205 5.11 -0.42 9.26
CA ILE A 205 5.25 -1.73 9.91
C ILE A 205 4.04 -2.59 9.57
N ARG A 206 4.27 -3.84 9.18
CA ARG A 206 3.21 -4.86 9.09
C ARG A 206 3.67 -6.17 9.72
N LEU A 207 2.72 -7.00 10.14
CA LEU A 207 3.00 -8.41 10.39
C LEU A 207 3.52 -9.08 9.10
N ALA A 208 4.51 -9.96 9.26
CA ALA A 208 5.11 -10.70 8.16
C ALA A 208 4.22 -11.83 7.64
N ARG A 209 3.37 -12.41 8.50
CA ARG A 209 2.40 -13.43 8.10
C ARG A 209 1.35 -12.86 7.13
N GLU A 210 0.60 -13.76 6.50
CA GLU A 210 -0.65 -13.42 5.83
C GLU A 210 -1.69 -12.90 6.83
N TYR A 211 -2.62 -12.08 6.33
CA TYR A 211 -3.75 -11.57 7.10
C TYR A 211 -4.92 -11.20 6.21
N HIS A 212 -6.14 -11.33 6.72
CA HIS A 212 -7.32 -10.91 5.99
C HIS A 212 -7.44 -9.37 5.97
N TYR A 213 -8.12 -8.84 4.96
CA TYR A 213 -8.38 -7.40 4.81
C TYR A 213 -9.02 -6.73 6.02
N SER A 214 -9.87 -7.46 6.76
CA SER A 214 -10.51 -6.98 8.00
C SER A 214 -9.51 -6.70 9.12
N GLU A 215 -8.42 -7.47 9.19
CA GLU A 215 -7.36 -7.34 10.21
C GLU A 215 -6.43 -6.14 9.93
N PHE A 216 -6.40 -5.62 8.69
CA PHE A 216 -5.36 -4.70 8.22
C PHE A 216 -5.09 -3.52 9.16
N ARG A 217 -6.15 -2.92 9.71
CA ARG A 217 -6.05 -1.74 10.59
C ARG A 217 -5.33 -2.02 11.91
N ASP A 218 -5.32 -3.28 12.31
CA ASP A 218 -4.75 -3.77 13.57
C ASP A 218 -3.35 -4.35 13.34
N VAL A 219 -3.03 -4.82 12.13
CA VAL A 219 -1.74 -5.49 11.82
C VAL A 219 -0.79 -4.67 10.93
N CYS A 220 -1.18 -3.46 10.52
CA CYS A 220 -0.38 -2.58 9.69
C CYS A 220 -0.48 -1.11 10.14
N GLY A 221 0.67 -0.51 10.46
CA GLY A 221 0.80 0.84 10.98
C GLY A 221 1.82 1.68 10.22
N LYS A 222 1.65 3.01 10.23
CA LYS A 222 2.59 3.95 9.61
C LYS A 222 3.17 4.95 10.60
N TYR A 223 4.47 5.20 10.48
CA TYR A 223 5.12 6.40 10.96
C TYR A 223 5.20 7.42 9.83
N VAL A 224 4.90 8.68 10.11
CA VAL A 224 5.04 9.79 9.17
C VAL A 224 5.74 10.91 9.92
N ARG A 225 6.82 11.45 9.36
CA ARG A 225 7.59 12.54 9.97
C ARG A 225 6.72 13.78 10.18
N LYS A 226 7.14 14.62 11.13
CA LYS A 226 6.49 15.90 11.41
C LYS A 226 6.53 16.79 10.16
N ASN A 227 5.44 17.51 9.89
CA ASN A 227 5.33 18.48 8.80
C ASN A 227 5.53 17.92 7.38
N HIS A 228 5.28 16.61 7.14
CA HIS A 228 5.41 16.01 5.80
C HIS A 228 4.51 16.70 4.76
N VAL A 229 3.21 16.82 5.05
CA VAL A 229 2.26 17.56 4.21
C VAL A 229 2.00 18.91 4.84
N GLN A 230 2.50 19.97 4.22
CA GLN A 230 2.14 21.34 4.59
C GLN A 230 0.90 21.73 3.79
N ASN A 231 -0.21 22.03 4.48
CA ASN A 231 -1.54 22.34 3.91
C ASN A 231 -1.58 23.60 3.00
N ASN A 232 -0.44 24.21 2.69
CA ASN A 232 -0.34 25.45 1.91
C ASN A 232 -0.18 25.24 0.40
N HIS A 233 -0.08 24.00 -0.06
CA HIS A 233 0.03 23.67 -1.47
C HIS A 233 -1.15 22.77 -1.86
N GLY A 234 -1.99 23.22 -2.80
CA GLY A 234 -3.16 22.46 -3.28
C GLY A 234 -2.80 21.03 -3.73
N HIS A 235 -3.80 20.16 -3.84
CA HIS A 235 -3.62 18.73 -4.15
C HIS A 235 -2.65 18.51 -5.33
N TRP A 236 -1.65 17.63 -5.18
CA TRP A 236 -0.55 17.44 -6.14
C TRP A 236 -1.03 17.21 -7.58
N THR A 237 -2.19 16.57 -7.76
CA THR A 237 -2.83 16.33 -9.07
C THR A 237 -3.28 17.58 -9.82
N THR A 238 -3.36 18.74 -9.15
CA THR A 238 -3.75 20.02 -9.77
C THR A 238 -2.56 20.89 -10.15
N GLN A 239 -1.36 20.48 -9.76
CA GLN A 239 -0.13 21.19 -10.06
C GLN A 239 0.50 20.65 -11.34
N LYS A 240 1.39 21.44 -11.96
CA LYS A 240 2.19 20.97 -13.09
C LYS A 240 3.00 19.75 -12.63
N ILE A 241 2.92 18.65 -13.39
CA ILE A 241 3.65 17.42 -13.07
C ILE A 241 5.16 17.70 -13.11
N THR A 242 5.82 17.53 -11.97
CA THR A 242 7.27 17.39 -11.87
C THR A 242 7.58 15.91 -11.79
N LYS A 243 8.44 15.40 -12.69
CA LYS A 243 8.83 13.99 -12.72
C LYS A 243 9.90 13.73 -11.66
N ASN A 244 9.79 12.61 -10.93
CA ASN A 244 10.91 12.11 -10.13
C ASN A 244 12.01 11.55 -11.04
N GLU A 245 13.23 11.41 -10.54
CA GLU A 245 14.37 10.91 -11.30
C GLU A 245 14.71 9.48 -10.89
N LEU A 246 15.17 8.68 -11.86
CA LEU A 246 15.79 7.38 -11.60
C LEU A 246 17.30 7.54 -11.41
N LYS A 247 17.95 6.60 -10.72
CA LYS A 247 19.40 6.54 -10.55
C LYS A 247 20.14 6.45 -11.89
#